data_AF-A0AAV0XPF0-F1
#
_entry.id   AF-A0AAV0XPF0-F1
#
_cell.length_a   1.000
_cell.length_b   1.000
_cell.length_c   1.000
_cell.angle_alpha   90.00
_cell.angle_beta   90.00
_cell.angle_gamma   90.00
#
_symmetry.space_group_name_H-M   'P 1'
#
loop_
_entity.id
_entity.type
_entity.pdbx_description
1 polymer ?
#
loop_
_entity_poly.entity_id
_entity_poly.type
_entity_poly.pdbx_seq_one_letter_code
_entity_poly.pdbx_strand_id
1 'polypeptide(L)'
;MLAVATKKCVFWPSKKSIVSTLPQSFKQHYPNCRVIIDCTEIKTEQPPHVDQRAFMYSHYKSAFTCKFLVGIAPCGMIIFVSKAYGGRASDSFITNDSGLLNLLEPGDQVMADKGFPGIKTSVNEKNSILVMPIYA
;
A
#
# COMPACT_ATOMS: atom_id res chain seq x y z
N MET A 1 21.62 -0.96 9.88
CA MET A 1 21.55 -2.00 10.93
C MET A 1 20.12 -2.43 11.25
N LEU A 2 19.12 -1.54 11.37
CA LEU A 2 17.73 -1.96 11.64
C LEU A 2 17.04 -2.65 10.44
N ALA A 3 17.09 -2.06 9.24
CA ALA A 3 16.42 -2.60 8.05
C ALA A 3 16.88 -4.03 7.67
N VAL A 4 18.14 -4.36 7.98
CA VAL A 4 18.69 -5.72 7.77
C VAL A 4 18.14 -6.68 8.82
N ALA A 5 18.11 -6.26 10.09
CA ALA A 5 17.58 -7.06 11.19
C ALA A 5 16.08 -7.34 11.05
N THR A 6 15.31 -6.39 10.52
CA THR A 6 13.85 -6.51 10.35
C THR A 6 13.42 -7.03 8.98
N LYS A 7 14.36 -7.40 8.09
CA LYS A 7 14.06 -7.87 6.73
C LYS A 7 13.08 -9.05 6.69
N LYS A 8 13.11 -9.93 7.70
CA LYS A 8 12.22 -11.09 7.81
C LYS A 8 10.91 -10.80 8.55
N CYS A 9 10.75 -9.61 9.12
CA CYS A 9 9.54 -9.23 9.85
C CYS A 9 8.41 -8.76 8.93
N VAL A 10 8.75 -8.33 7.71
CA VAL A 10 7.77 -7.95 6.69
C VAL A 10 7.68 -9.10 5.68
N PHE A 11 6.59 -9.85 5.75
CA PHE A 11 6.31 -10.95 4.84
C PHE A 11 4.81 -10.98 4.53
N TRP A 12 4.46 -11.61 3.40
CA TRP A 12 3.07 -11.82 3.02
C TRP A 12 2.54 -13.11 3.68
N PRO A 13 1.69 -13.02 4.73
CA PRO A 13 1.21 -14.19 5.45
C PRO A 13 0.17 -14.97 4.65
N SER A 14 -0.13 -16.21 5.04
CA SER A 14 -1.21 -16.99 4.38
C SER A 14 -2.60 -16.39 4.62
N LYS A 15 -3.57 -16.70 3.76
CA LYS A 15 -4.98 -16.30 3.95
C LYS A 15 -5.58 -16.83 5.24
N LYS A 16 -5.27 -18.07 5.59
CA LYS A 16 -5.66 -18.67 6.87
C LYS A 16 -5.16 -17.85 8.06
N SER A 17 -3.91 -17.40 8.01
CA SER A 17 -3.32 -16.56 9.08
C SER A 17 -4.07 -15.24 9.21
N ILE A 18 -4.29 -14.51 8.11
CA ILE A 18 -5.03 -13.24 8.11
C ILE A 18 -6.42 -13.41 8.73
N VAL A 19 -7.19 -14.40 8.26
CA VAL A 19 -8.54 -14.69 8.75
C VAL A 19 -8.53 -15.05 10.24
N SER A 20 -7.55 -15.83 10.70
CA SER A 20 -7.45 -16.21 12.11
C SER A 20 -7.15 -15.03 13.04
N THR A 21 -6.46 -14.00 12.55
CA THR A 21 -6.08 -12.80 13.31
C THR A 21 -6.98 -11.59 13.04
N LEU A 22 -8.07 -11.77 12.29
CA LEU A 22 -8.95 -10.67 11.91
C LEU A 22 -9.59 -10.03 13.16
N PRO A 23 -9.55 -8.70 13.33
CA PRO A 23 -10.26 -8.04 14.42
C PRO A 23 -11.78 -8.21 14.29
N GLN A 24 -12.50 -8.13 15.41
CA GLN A 24 -13.96 -8.35 15.43
C GLN A 24 -14.72 -7.36 14.54
N SER A 25 -14.30 -6.10 14.48
CA SER A 25 -14.88 -5.07 13.61
C SER A 25 -14.75 -5.41 12.13
N PHE A 26 -13.61 -5.98 11.72
CA PHE A 26 -13.38 -6.46 10.36
C PHE A 26 -14.20 -7.72 10.05
N LYS A 27 -14.34 -8.65 10.99
CA LYS A 27 -15.15 -9.86 10.75
C LYS A 27 -16.60 -9.53 10.37
N GLN A 28 -17.15 -8.46 10.95
CA GLN A 28 -18.52 -8.03 10.71
C GLN A 28 -18.71 -7.33 9.36
N HIS A 29 -17.76 -6.46 8.97
CA HIS A 29 -17.94 -5.57 7.82
C HIS A 29 -17.08 -5.93 6.60
N TYR A 30 -15.91 -6.53 6.84
CA TYR A 30 -14.87 -6.80 5.85
C TYR A 30 -14.24 -8.19 6.08
N PRO A 31 -15.04 -9.28 6.05
CA PRO A 31 -14.57 -10.62 6.44
C PRO A 31 -13.45 -11.17 5.55
N ASN A 32 -13.32 -10.64 4.34
CA ASN A 32 -12.30 -11.04 3.38
C ASN A 32 -11.17 -9.99 3.24
N CYS A 33 -11.07 -9.04 4.19
CA CYS A 33 -10.01 -8.03 4.15
C CYS A 33 -8.65 -8.70 4.21
N ARG A 34 -7.93 -8.60 3.09
CA ARG A 34 -6.62 -9.19 2.89
C ARG A 34 -5.52 -8.26 3.36
N VAL A 35 -5.64 -7.01 2.97
CA VAL A 35 -4.63 -5.97 3.17
C VAL A 35 -5.30 -4.61 3.14
N ILE A 36 -4.83 -3.70 3.99
CA ILE A 36 -5.12 -2.28 3.99
C ILE A 36 -3.90 -1.61 3.38
N ILE A 37 -4.09 -0.77 2.37
CA ILE A 37 -2.98 -0.12 1.66
C ILE A 37 -3.02 1.39 1.81
N ASP A 38 -1.83 1.97 1.92
CA ASP A 38 -1.64 3.41 1.90
C ASP A 38 -0.26 3.79 1.33
N CYS A 39 -0.20 4.92 0.64
CA CYS A 39 1.07 5.47 0.16
C CYS A 39 1.65 6.43 1.19
N THR A 40 2.79 6.07 1.76
CA THR A 40 3.50 6.91 2.73
C THR A 40 4.55 7.77 2.03
N GLU A 41 4.65 9.04 2.42
CA GLU A 41 5.67 9.99 1.95
C GLU A 41 6.61 10.40 3.07
N ILE A 42 7.93 10.31 2.80
CA ILE A 42 8.99 10.81 3.68
C ILE A 42 9.68 11.97 3.00
N LYS A 43 9.79 13.11 3.71
CA LYS A 43 10.54 14.28 3.23
C LYS A 43 12.02 13.97 3.09
N THR A 44 12.63 14.48 2.03
CA THR A 44 14.07 14.39 1.77
C THR A 44 14.67 15.77 1.65
N GLU A 45 16.00 15.82 1.61
CA GLU A 45 16.71 16.99 1.11
C GLU A 45 16.39 17.23 -0.38
N GLN A 46 16.72 18.44 -0.84
CA GLN A 46 16.57 18.79 -2.24
C GLN A 46 17.56 17.99 -3.10
N PRO A 47 17.09 17.24 -4.11
CA PRO A 47 17.99 16.53 -5.00
C PRO A 47 18.93 17.50 -5.74
N PRO A 48 20.20 17.11 -5.99
CA PRO A 48 21.16 18.00 -6.63
C PRO A 48 20.77 18.34 -8.07
N HIS A 49 20.19 17.39 -8.81
CA HIS A 49 19.85 17.55 -10.22
C HIS A 49 18.40 18.00 -10.45
N VAL A 50 18.20 18.88 -11.44
CA VAL A 50 16.88 19.47 -11.78
C VAL A 50 15.87 18.39 -12.17
N ASP A 51 16.30 17.39 -12.95
CA ASP A 51 15.41 16.32 -13.39
C ASP A 51 14.88 15.52 -12.20
N GLN A 52 15.76 15.19 -11.25
CA GLN A 52 15.38 14.49 -10.02
C GLN A 52 14.41 15.32 -9.16
N ARG A 53 14.61 16.65 -9.09
CA ARG A 53 13.68 17.55 -8.40
C ARG A 53 12.28 17.47 -9.02
N ALA A 54 12.17 17.40 -10.35
CA ALA A 54 10.88 17.30 -11.04
C ALA A 54 10.13 15.99 -10.74
N PHE A 55 10.84 14.90 -10.44
CA PHE A 55 10.25 13.60 -10.05
C PHE A 55 9.96 13.49 -8.55
N MET A 56 10.77 14.13 -7.70
CA MET A 56 10.67 13.98 -6.25
C MET A 56 9.77 15.03 -5.59
N TYR A 57 9.47 16.14 -6.25
CA TYR A 57 8.61 17.16 -5.66
C TYR A 57 7.17 16.68 -5.49
N SER A 58 6.72 16.61 -4.24
CA SER A 58 5.33 16.35 -3.88
C SER A 58 4.61 17.66 -3.70
N HIS A 59 3.62 17.90 -4.57
CA HIS A 59 2.73 19.06 -4.44
C HIS A 59 1.90 18.99 -3.15
N TYR A 60 1.55 17.78 -2.70
CA TYR A 60 0.76 17.58 -1.49
C TYR A 60 1.52 17.97 -0.22
N LYS A 61 2.83 17.65 -0.14
CA LYS A 61 3.67 17.98 1.02
C LYS A 61 4.46 19.29 0.86
N SER A 62 4.36 19.94 -0.29
CA SER A 62 5.15 21.11 -0.69
C SER A 62 6.65 20.93 -0.41
N ALA A 63 7.17 19.74 -0.71
CA ALA A 63 8.52 19.32 -0.40
C ALA A 63 8.99 18.21 -1.34
N PHE A 64 10.30 17.98 -1.41
CA PHE A 64 10.85 16.78 -2.02
C PHE A 64 10.60 15.58 -1.11
N THR A 65 10.00 14.52 -1.66
CA THR A 65 9.67 13.32 -0.90
C THR A 65 10.06 12.06 -1.65
N CYS A 66 10.33 11.01 -0.88
CA CYS A 66 10.26 9.63 -1.34
C CYS A 66 8.91 9.06 -0.93
N LYS A 67 8.22 8.42 -1.86
CA LYS A 67 6.92 7.79 -1.67
C LYS A 67 7.04 6.27 -1.82
N PHE A 68 6.32 5.50 -1.01
CA PHE A 68 6.24 4.05 -1.15
C PHE A 68 4.90 3.54 -0.63
N LEU A 69 4.46 2.41 -1.17
CA LEU A 69 3.25 1.72 -0.75
C LEU A 69 3.54 0.82 0.43
N VAL A 70 2.70 0.93 1.46
CA VAL A 70 2.69 0.04 2.61
C VAL A 70 1.41 -0.76 2.59
N GLY A 71 1.53 -2.08 2.79
CA GLY A 71 0.40 -2.97 3.02
C GLY A 71 0.39 -3.43 4.47
N ILE A 72 -0.75 -3.24 5.12
CA ILE A 72 -0.99 -3.56 6.54
C ILE A 72 -2.06 -4.65 6.61
N ALA A 73 -1.78 -5.72 7.35
CA ALA A 73 -2.78 -6.73 7.67
C ALA A 73 -3.87 -6.13 8.59
N PRO A 74 -5.11 -6.62 8.57
CA PRO A 74 -6.17 -6.13 9.46
C PRO A 74 -5.81 -6.15 10.96
N CYS A 75 -4.88 -7.01 11.38
CA CYS A 75 -4.36 -7.07 12.75
C CYS A 75 -3.30 -5.99 13.07
N GLY A 76 -2.96 -5.10 12.14
CA GLY A 76 -2.01 -4.00 12.31
C GLY A 76 -0.57 -4.31 11.90
N MET A 77 -0.27 -5.53 11.47
CA MET A 77 1.09 -5.91 11.04
C MET A 77 1.42 -5.36 9.66
N ILE A 78 2.61 -4.78 9.48
CA ILE A 78 3.12 -4.44 8.14
C ILE A 78 3.51 -5.74 7.42
N ILE A 79 2.85 -6.02 6.30
CA ILE A 79 3.01 -7.26 5.52
C ILE A 79 3.57 -7.04 4.12
N PHE A 80 3.65 -5.78 3.68
CA PHE A 80 4.18 -5.43 2.38
C PHE A 80 4.77 -4.01 2.40
N VAL A 81 5.90 -3.83 1.73
CA VAL A 81 6.50 -2.51 1.45
C VAL A 81 7.04 -2.55 0.03
N SER A 82 6.64 -1.60 -0.81
CA SER A 82 7.14 -1.49 -2.18
C SER A 82 8.57 -0.95 -2.25
N LYS A 83 9.14 -0.90 -3.46
CA LYS A 83 10.27 -0.01 -3.73
C LYS A 83 9.86 1.46 -3.51
N ALA A 84 10.84 2.34 -3.34
CA ALA A 84 10.62 3.77 -3.25
C ALA A 84 10.45 4.40 -4.63
N TYR A 85 9.58 5.40 -4.71
CA TYR A 85 9.26 6.22 -5.87
C TYR A 85 9.48 7.70 -5.52
N GLY A 86 9.61 8.56 -6.52
CA GLY A 86 9.62 10.00 -6.30
C GLY A 86 8.26 10.50 -5.82
N GLY A 87 8.24 11.56 -5.01
CA GLY A 87 7.04 12.15 -4.42
C GLY A 87 5.92 12.50 -5.40
N ARG A 88 6.26 12.73 -6.68
CA ARG A 88 5.30 13.04 -7.74
C ARG A 88 4.52 11.82 -8.23
N ALA A 89 5.01 10.60 -8.00
CA ALA A 89 4.34 9.39 -8.46
C ALA A 89 2.95 9.26 -7.82
N SER A 90 1.96 8.87 -8.64
CA SER A 90 0.59 8.68 -8.16
C SER A 90 0.44 7.36 -7.44
N ASP A 91 -0.45 7.32 -6.45
CA ASP A 91 -0.63 6.14 -5.60
C ASP A 91 -1.16 4.95 -6.42
N SER A 92 -1.98 5.23 -7.44
CA SER A 92 -2.45 4.21 -8.40
C SER A 92 -1.33 3.65 -9.26
N PHE A 93 -0.40 4.49 -9.76
CA PHE A 93 0.75 4.02 -10.51
C PHE A 93 1.64 3.11 -9.63
N ILE A 94 1.96 3.57 -8.43
CA ILE A 94 2.77 2.80 -7.47
C ILE A 94 2.11 1.46 -7.17
N THR A 95 0.81 1.42 -6.92
CA THR A 95 0.11 0.17 -6.60
C THR A 95 0.21 -0.85 -7.71
N ASN A 96 0.01 -0.42 -8.96
CA ASN A 96 0.09 -1.29 -10.12
C ASN A 96 1.51 -1.79 -10.39
N ASP A 97 2.53 -0.95 -10.19
CA ASP A 97 3.93 -1.29 -10.42
C ASP A 97 4.58 -2.07 -9.26
N SER A 98 4.10 -1.89 -8.02
CA SER A 98 4.73 -2.41 -6.80
C SER A 98 4.82 -3.94 -6.72
N GLY A 99 4.02 -4.65 -7.51
CA GLY A 99 3.88 -6.11 -7.45
C GLY A 99 2.90 -6.60 -6.38
N LEU A 100 2.29 -5.71 -5.58
CA LEU A 100 1.29 -6.08 -4.58
C LEU A 100 0.14 -6.90 -5.19
N LEU A 101 -0.37 -6.48 -6.35
CA LEU A 101 -1.52 -7.12 -6.99
C LEU A 101 -1.25 -8.58 -7.41
N ASN A 102 0.02 -8.96 -7.56
CA ASN A 102 0.40 -10.35 -7.88
C ASN A 102 0.34 -11.27 -6.66
N LEU A 103 0.21 -10.71 -5.46
CA LEU A 103 0.11 -11.45 -4.20
C LEU A 103 -1.33 -11.73 -3.77
N LEU A 104 -2.30 -11.13 -4.46
CA LEU A 104 -3.73 -11.27 -4.16
C LEU A 104 -4.26 -12.61 -4.66
N GLU A 105 -5.16 -13.19 -3.87
CA GLU A 105 -5.92 -14.39 -4.22
C GLU A 105 -7.37 -14.01 -4.59
N PRO A 106 -8.06 -14.80 -5.44
CA PRO A 106 -9.46 -14.56 -5.74
C PRO A 106 -10.33 -14.42 -4.48
N GLY A 107 -11.22 -13.43 -4.49
CA GLY A 107 -12.12 -13.08 -3.40
C GLY A 107 -11.49 -12.22 -2.29
N ASP A 108 -10.21 -11.86 -2.40
CA ASP A 108 -9.56 -10.96 -1.45
C ASP A 108 -10.14 -9.54 -1.52
N GLN A 109 -10.30 -8.90 -0.35
CA GLN A 109 -10.67 -7.48 -0.25
C GLN A 109 -9.43 -6.65 0.07
N VAL A 110 -9.12 -5.71 -0.83
CA VAL A 110 -8.08 -4.69 -0.61
C VAL A 110 -8.78 -3.44 -0.10
N MET A 111 -8.42 -3.01 1.12
CA MET A 111 -8.95 -1.78 1.69
C MET A 111 -8.00 -0.63 1.40
N ALA A 112 -8.51 0.50 0.91
CA ALA A 112 -7.72 1.68 0.60
C ALA A 112 -8.52 2.96 0.86
N ASP A 113 -7.82 4.10 0.97
CA ASP A 113 -8.46 5.41 1.00
C ASP A 113 -9.01 5.80 -0.40
N LYS A 114 -9.84 6.85 -0.44
CA LYS A 114 -10.46 7.41 -1.65
C LYS A 114 -9.45 7.93 -2.67
N GLY A 115 -8.17 8.04 -2.32
CA GLY A 115 -7.06 8.37 -3.22
C GLY A 115 -6.72 7.29 -4.26
N PHE A 116 -7.35 6.11 -4.21
CA PHE A 116 -7.05 4.96 -5.08
C PHE A 116 -8.14 4.60 -6.12
N PRO A 117 -8.87 5.53 -6.76
CA PRO A 117 -9.92 5.14 -7.71
C PRO A 117 -9.35 4.42 -8.94
N GLY A 118 -8.10 4.70 -9.32
CA GLY A 118 -7.43 4.18 -10.51
C GLY A 118 -6.96 2.72 -10.42
N ILE A 119 -7.08 2.05 -9.27
CA ILE A 119 -6.66 0.64 -9.12
C ILE A 119 -7.83 -0.34 -9.18
N LYS A 120 -9.08 0.15 -9.20
CA LYS A 120 -10.28 -0.70 -9.15
C LYS A 120 -10.30 -1.75 -10.25
N THR A 121 -9.97 -1.36 -11.48
CA THR A 121 -9.90 -2.27 -12.63
C THR A 121 -8.84 -3.34 -12.42
N SER A 122 -7.63 -2.95 -12.04
CA SER A 122 -6.50 -3.86 -11.82
C SER A 122 -6.72 -4.83 -10.66
N VAL A 123 -7.43 -4.41 -9.61
CA VAL A 123 -7.84 -5.29 -8.50
C VAL A 123 -8.92 -6.28 -8.97
N ASN A 124 -9.89 -5.82 -9.76
CA ASN A 124 -10.95 -6.69 -10.30
C ASN A 124 -10.40 -7.74 -11.28
N GLU A 125 -9.38 -7.41 -12.09
CA GLU A 125 -8.69 -8.36 -12.98
C GLU A 125 -8.07 -9.54 -12.21
N LYS A 126 -7.76 -9.35 -10.91
CA LYS A 126 -7.28 -10.41 -10.01
C LYS A 126 -8.42 -11.15 -9.30
N ASN A 127 -9.68 -10.95 -9.71
CA ASN A 127 -10.89 -11.41 -9.01
C ASN A 127 -10.91 -10.97 -7.53
N SER A 128 -10.32 -9.81 -7.23
CA SER A 128 -10.29 -9.20 -5.91
C SER A 128 -11.18 -7.97 -5.89
N ILE A 129 -11.47 -7.45 -4.70
CA ILE A 129 -12.42 -6.35 -4.50
C ILE A 129 -11.72 -5.17 -3.83
N LEU A 130 -11.76 -4.01 -4.47
CA LEU A 130 -11.35 -2.76 -3.83
C LEU A 130 -12.47 -2.25 -2.92
N VAL A 131 -12.16 -2.05 -1.64
CA VAL A 131 -13.07 -1.52 -0.63
C VAL A 131 -12.56 -0.16 -0.15
N MET A 132 -13.41 0.87 -0.27
CA MET A 132 -13.13 2.21 0.24
C MET A 132 -14.20 2.55 1.29
N PRO A 133 -13.90 2.45 2.60
CA PRO A 133 -14.87 2.74 3.65
C PRO A 133 -15.32 4.21 3.61
N ILE A 134 -16.59 4.45 3.95
CA ILE A 134 -17.25 5.76 3.80
C ILE A 134 -16.76 6.75 4.87
N TYR A 135 -16.19 6.24 5.97
CA TYR A 135 -15.64 6.98 7.10
C TYR A 135 -14.17 6.58 7.30
N ALA A 136 -13.27 7.31 6.65
CA ALA A 136 -11.86 7.37 6.98
C ALA A 136 -11.51 8.85 7.16
#